data_AF-A0A537P4T7-F1
#
_entry.id   AF-A0A537P4T7-F1
#
_cell.length_a   1.000
_cell.length_b   1.000
_cell.length_c   1.000
_cell.angle_alpha   90.00
_cell.angle_beta   90.00
_cell.angle_gamma   90.00
#
_symmetry.space_group_name_H-M   'P 1'
#
loop_
_entity.id
_entity.type
_entity.pdbx_description
1 polymer ?
#
loop_
_entity_poly.entity_id
_entity_poly.type
_entity_poly.pdbx_seq_one_letter_code
_entity_poly.pdbx_strand_id
1 'polypeptide(L)'
;MNLKLHANATTTPKTRAYIQASTVSVAEMAAELGVYETTIKRWRRRTDTADRSTQPHRLHTSLAASKEGRRLRLRSRMMMNRLCALCASLATVCFSFVGSHAVLAHDWYSSTADPVYQSNCCGGHDCAPVDSEWVSEVAEGYRLKMTIDQARTVNPAAETPVDAVVPWSRIQSPPTATHAFYACIYDRDRAAPRYGVICFFATPTM
;
A
#
# COMPACT_ATOMS: atom_id res chain seq x y z
N MET A 1 -10.00 -14.82 -19.93
CA MET A 1 -8.97 -15.41 -19.06
C MET A 1 -8.81 -14.51 -17.85
N ASN A 2 -9.10 -14.98 -16.63
CA ASN A 2 -8.89 -14.20 -15.41
C ASN A 2 -7.44 -14.36 -14.96
N LEU A 3 -6.58 -13.41 -15.34
CA LEU A 3 -5.14 -13.48 -15.09
C LEU A 3 -4.84 -12.87 -13.72
N LYS A 4 -4.62 -13.71 -12.72
CA LYS A 4 -4.15 -13.28 -11.38
C LYS A 4 -2.63 -13.36 -11.32
N LEU A 5 -1.95 -12.32 -11.78
CA LEU A 5 -0.50 -12.17 -11.59
C LEU A 5 -0.22 -11.32 -10.36
N HIS A 6 0.81 -11.70 -9.62
CA HIS A 6 1.38 -10.86 -8.58
C HIS A 6 2.13 -9.67 -9.22
N ALA A 7 2.09 -8.49 -8.59
CA ALA A 7 2.72 -7.27 -9.12
C ALA A 7 4.22 -7.45 -9.44
N ASN A 8 4.92 -8.26 -8.63
CA ASN A 8 6.36 -8.54 -8.81
C ASN A 8 6.65 -9.78 -9.66
N ALA A 9 5.69 -10.30 -10.42
CA ALA A 9 5.91 -11.50 -11.24
C ALA A 9 6.77 -11.18 -12.47
N THR A 10 8.05 -11.60 -12.44
CA THR A 10 9.00 -11.37 -13.55
C THR A 10 8.61 -12.10 -14.85
N THR A 11 7.91 -13.23 -14.77
CA THR A 11 7.45 -13.98 -15.95
C THR A 11 5.94 -13.88 -16.12
N THR A 12 5.50 -13.26 -17.23
CA THR A 12 4.09 -13.17 -17.63
C THR A 12 3.67 -14.39 -18.46
N PRO A 13 2.36 -14.70 -18.64
CA PRO A 13 1.89 -15.76 -19.54
C PRO A 13 2.43 -15.63 -20.96
N LYS A 14 2.57 -14.40 -21.47
CA LYS A 14 3.19 -14.13 -22.78
C LYS A 14 4.64 -14.58 -22.81
N THR A 15 5.42 -14.20 -21.80
CA THR A 15 6.83 -14.62 -21.65
C THR A 15 6.95 -16.14 -21.49
N ARG A 16 6.03 -16.77 -20.74
CA ARG A 16 6.02 -18.23 -20.55
C ARG A 16 5.69 -18.98 -21.84
N ALA A 17 4.75 -18.47 -22.65
CA ALA A 17 4.45 -19.02 -23.97
C ALA A 17 5.67 -18.91 -24.90
N TYR A 18 6.37 -17.78 -24.87
CA TYR A 18 7.59 -17.59 -25.63
C TYR A 18 8.68 -18.59 -25.23
N ILE A 19 8.91 -18.80 -23.92
CA ILE A 19 9.86 -19.81 -23.41
C ILE A 19 9.52 -21.23 -23.90
N GLN A 20 8.23 -21.57 -24.00
CA GLN A 20 7.76 -22.87 -24.44
C GLN A 20 7.94 -23.09 -25.95
N ALA A 21 7.73 -22.05 -26.77
CA ALA A 21 7.82 -22.13 -28.23
C ALA A 21 9.25 -22.04 -28.76
N SER A 22 10.15 -21.38 -28.04
CA SER A 22 11.51 -21.11 -28.52
C SER A 22 12.48 -22.29 -28.31
N THR A 23 13.32 -22.54 -29.31
CA THR A 23 14.38 -23.57 -29.34
C THR A 23 15.74 -23.04 -28.88
N VAL A 24 15.83 -21.75 -28.52
CA VAL A 24 17.04 -21.08 -28.07
C VAL A 24 17.64 -21.78 -26.84
N SER A 25 18.97 -21.70 -26.68
CA SER A 25 19.65 -22.31 -25.54
C SER A 25 19.13 -21.71 -24.22
N VAL A 26 19.18 -22.50 -23.13
CA VAL A 26 18.67 -22.02 -21.84
C VAL A 26 19.44 -20.80 -21.33
N ALA A 27 20.77 -20.80 -21.52
CA ALA A 27 21.64 -19.71 -21.07
C ALA A 27 21.35 -18.40 -21.80
N GLU A 28 21.20 -18.47 -23.12
CA GLU A 28 20.88 -17.32 -23.97
C GLU A 28 19.49 -16.75 -23.64
N MET A 29 18.49 -17.61 -23.49
CA MET A 29 17.13 -17.19 -23.11
C MET A 29 17.04 -16.61 -21.70
N ALA A 30 17.84 -17.12 -20.76
CA ALA A 30 17.94 -16.59 -19.41
C ALA A 30 18.52 -15.17 -19.40
N ALA A 31 19.57 -14.94 -20.22
CA ALA A 31 20.17 -13.63 -20.40
C ALA A 31 19.20 -12.63 -21.07
N GLU A 32 18.49 -13.06 -22.12
CA GLU A 32 17.51 -12.24 -22.84
C GLU A 32 16.36 -11.77 -21.92
N LEU A 33 15.80 -12.70 -21.14
CA LEU A 33 14.62 -12.43 -20.31
C LEU A 33 14.95 -11.89 -18.91
N GLY A 34 16.23 -11.81 -18.55
CA GLY A 34 16.65 -11.36 -17.21
C GLY A 34 16.15 -12.26 -16.08
N VAL A 35 16.03 -13.57 -16.31
CA VAL A 35 15.56 -14.56 -15.32
C VAL A 35 16.56 -15.68 -15.13
N TYR A 36 16.55 -16.31 -13.95
CA TYR A 36 17.40 -17.48 -13.69
C TYR A 36 17.11 -18.64 -14.67
N GLU A 37 18.15 -19.37 -15.09
CA GLU A 37 18.01 -20.56 -15.95
C GLU A 37 17.02 -21.61 -15.42
N THR A 38 16.90 -21.73 -14.10
CA THR A 38 15.96 -22.65 -13.44
C THR A 38 14.51 -22.31 -13.78
N THR A 39 14.20 -21.03 -13.95
CA THR A 39 12.89 -20.53 -14.39
C THR A 39 12.61 -20.95 -15.84
N ILE A 40 13.60 -20.80 -16.72
CA ILE A 40 13.50 -21.24 -18.12
C ILE A 40 13.29 -22.76 -18.21
N LYS A 41 14.14 -23.55 -17.54
CA LYS A 41 14.04 -25.02 -17.48
C LYS A 41 12.67 -25.46 -16.95
N ARG A 42 12.13 -24.77 -15.94
CA ARG A 42 10.82 -25.04 -15.34
C ARG A 42 9.68 -24.79 -16.33
N TRP A 43 9.64 -23.62 -16.98
CA TRP A 43 8.54 -23.26 -17.89
C TRP A 43 8.56 -24.04 -19.21
N ARG A 44 9.75 -24.36 -19.73
CA ARG A 44 9.91 -25.19 -20.93
C ARG A 44 9.38 -26.63 -20.75
N ARG A 45 9.38 -27.14 -19.51
CA ARG A 45 8.83 -28.48 -19.18
C ARG A 45 7.31 -28.48 -18.95
N ARG A 46 6.68 -27.32 -18.78
CA ARG A 46 5.23 -27.23 -18.53
C ARG A 46 4.47 -27.26 -19.85
N THR A 47 3.27 -27.85 -19.81
CA THR A 47 2.32 -27.91 -20.93
C THR A 47 1.40 -26.70 -21.01
N ASP A 48 1.39 -25.88 -19.96
CA ASP A 48 0.52 -24.72 -19.80
C ASP A 48 1.31 -23.51 -19.29
N THR A 49 0.78 -22.31 -19.52
CA THR A 49 1.37 -21.03 -19.09
C THR A 49 0.72 -20.45 -17.84
N ALA A 50 -0.34 -21.10 -17.36
CA ALA A 50 -1.10 -20.66 -16.21
C ALA A 50 -0.36 -20.96 -14.90
N ASP A 51 -0.71 -20.22 -13.85
CA ASP A 51 -0.30 -20.63 -12.52
C ASP A 51 -1.16 -21.81 -12.06
N ARG A 52 -0.49 -22.85 -11.58
CA ARG A 52 -1.16 -24.00 -10.97
C ARG A 52 -1.73 -23.59 -9.62
N SER A 53 -2.75 -24.32 -9.18
CA SER A 53 -3.32 -24.13 -7.86
C SER A 53 -2.23 -24.21 -6.79
N THR A 54 -2.24 -23.23 -5.88
CA THR A 54 -1.42 -23.24 -4.66
C THR A 54 -2.02 -24.15 -3.58
N GLN A 55 -3.19 -24.74 -3.83
CA GLN A 55 -3.82 -25.68 -2.94
C GLN A 55 -3.12 -27.05 -3.02
N PRO A 56 -2.77 -27.68 -1.87
CA PRO A 56 -2.16 -29.00 -1.87
C PRO A 56 -3.06 -30.06 -2.52
N HIS A 57 -2.51 -30.90 -3.40
CA HIS A 57 -3.24 -32.00 -4.07
C HIS A 57 -3.79 -33.05 -3.08
N ARG A 58 -3.10 -33.24 -1.95
CA ARG A 58 -3.54 -34.13 -0.88
C ARG A 58 -3.41 -33.40 0.44
N LEU A 59 -4.54 -33.12 1.08
CA LEU A 59 -4.56 -32.62 2.44
C LEU A 59 -4.21 -33.80 3.37
N HIS A 60 -2.95 -33.92 3.78
CA HIS A 60 -2.47 -34.98 4.69
C HIS A 60 -3.08 -34.89 6.10
N THR A 61 -3.76 -33.78 6.40
CA THR A 61 -4.58 -33.62 7.60
C THR A 61 -6.04 -33.43 7.22
N SER A 62 -6.70 -34.53 6.81
CA SER A 62 -8.15 -34.59 6.90
C SER A 62 -8.52 -34.72 8.37
N LEU A 63 -9.02 -33.64 8.97
CA LEU A 63 -9.65 -33.73 10.26
C LEU A 63 -11.02 -34.36 10.05
N ALA A 64 -11.23 -35.54 10.65
CA ALA A 64 -12.57 -36.15 10.73
C ALA A 64 -13.62 -35.09 11.08
N ALA A 65 -14.83 -35.17 10.53
CA ALA A 65 -15.86 -34.12 10.63
C ALA A 65 -16.11 -33.56 12.05
N SER A 66 -15.86 -34.35 13.11
CA SER A 66 -15.89 -33.93 14.52
C SER A 66 -14.77 -32.95 14.93
N LYS A 67 -13.61 -33.00 14.28
CA LYS A 67 -12.48 -32.07 14.44
C LYS A 67 -12.59 -30.84 13.53
N GLU A 68 -13.35 -30.89 12.42
CA GLU A 68 -13.65 -29.70 11.60
C GLU A 68 -14.48 -28.68 12.41
N GLY A 69 -15.51 -29.16 13.13
CA GLY A 69 -16.29 -28.33 14.07
C GLY A 69 -15.51 -27.84 15.28
N ARG A 70 -14.36 -28.44 15.59
CA ARG A 70 -13.43 -28.00 16.65
C ARG A 70 -12.36 -27.05 16.11
N ARG A 71 -11.95 -27.12 14.84
CA ARG A 71 -11.13 -26.08 14.19
C ARG A 71 -11.93 -24.84 13.85
N LEU A 72 -13.19 -24.94 13.44
CA LEU A 72 -14.08 -23.78 13.37
C LEU A 72 -14.22 -23.13 14.74
N ARG A 73 -14.44 -23.92 15.81
CA ARG A 73 -14.46 -23.41 17.18
C ARG A 73 -13.10 -22.92 17.69
N LEU A 74 -11.96 -23.54 17.37
CA LEU A 74 -10.64 -23.14 17.86
C LEU A 74 -10.03 -21.99 17.03
N ARG A 75 -10.37 -21.85 15.73
CA ARG A 75 -10.07 -20.63 14.94
C ARG A 75 -10.91 -19.45 15.45
N SER A 76 -12.19 -19.67 15.78
CA SER A 76 -13.00 -18.65 16.46
C SER A 76 -12.59 -18.39 17.93
N ARG A 77 -11.97 -19.36 18.62
CA ARG A 77 -11.57 -19.24 20.04
C ARG A 77 -10.11 -18.83 20.24
N MET A 78 -9.26 -18.92 19.22
CA MET A 78 -7.88 -18.38 19.24
C MET A 78 -7.81 -16.98 18.63
N MET A 79 -8.75 -16.63 17.73
CA MET A 79 -8.96 -15.26 17.27
C MET A 79 -9.67 -14.37 18.31
N MET A 80 -10.19 -14.94 19.40
CA MET A 80 -11.01 -14.19 20.38
C MET A 80 -10.53 -14.28 21.84
N ASN A 81 -9.38 -14.91 22.14
CA ASN A 81 -8.99 -15.19 23.54
C ASN A 81 -7.53 -14.88 23.93
N ARG A 82 -6.95 -13.82 23.37
CA ARG A 82 -5.89 -13.04 24.04
C ARG A 82 -6.25 -11.56 24.26
N LEU A 83 -7.49 -11.18 24.00
CA LEU A 83 -7.92 -9.77 24.00
C LEU A 83 -9.04 -9.42 25.00
N CYS A 84 -9.65 -10.38 25.73
CA CYS A 84 -10.95 -10.10 26.38
C CYS A 84 -11.05 -10.24 27.91
N ALA A 85 -10.01 -10.65 28.66
CA ALA A 85 -10.17 -10.92 30.11
C ALA A 85 -9.27 -10.11 31.07
N LEU A 86 -8.45 -9.18 30.57
CA LEU A 86 -7.76 -8.18 31.40
C LEU A 86 -8.26 -6.75 31.17
N CYS A 87 -9.04 -6.50 30.11
CA CYS A 87 -9.57 -5.17 29.80
C CYS A 87 -10.96 -4.90 30.41
N ALA A 88 -11.66 -5.92 30.94
CA ALA A 88 -13.01 -5.76 31.46
C ALA A 88 -13.11 -5.30 32.93
N SER A 89 -11.99 -4.93 33.57
CA SER A 89 -11.96 -4.31 34.90
C SER A 89 -11.19 -2.99 34.98
N LEU A 90 -10.74 -2.44 33.84
CA LEU A 90 -10.24 -1.05 33.74
C LEU A 90 -11.14 -0.16 32.86
N ALA A 91 -12.36 -0.62 32.56
CA ALA A 91 -13.40 0.13 31.85
C ALA A 91 -14.08 1.22 32.69
N THR A 92 -13.42 1.72 33.75
CA THR A 92 -13.92 2.86 34.56
C THR A 92 -12.96 4.05 34.59
N VAL A 93 -11.80 4.02 33.93
CA VAL A 93 -10.84 5.17 33.97
C VAL A 93 -10.38 5.72 32.62
N CYS A 94 -10.51 5.01 31.49
CA CYS A 94 -10.15 5.59 30.18
C CYS A 94 -11.33 5.59 29.20
N PHE A 95 -12.42 6.25 29.59
CA PHE A 95 -13.43 6.73 28.64
C PHE A 95 -12.89 8.00 27.96
N SER A 96 -11.83 7.86 27.17
CA SER A 96 -11.31 8.94 26.32
C SER A 96 -10.47 8.33 25.19
N PHE A 97 -10.90 8.61 23.96
CA PHE A 97 -10.15 8.45 22.71
C PHE A 97 -9.91 7.03 22.17
N VAL A 98 -10.68 6.66 21.13
CA VAL A 98 -10.27 6.59 19.71
C VAL A 98 -11.25 5.67 18.98
N GLY A 99 -12.12 6.25 18.17
CA GLY A 99 -12.85 5.52 17.14
C GLY A 99 -11.92 5.26 15.96
N SER A 100 -11.58 4.00 15.69
CA SER A 100 -10.86 3.62 14.48
C SER A 100 -11.85 3.19 13.39
N HIS A 101 -12.27 4.14 12.57
CA HIS A 101 -12.81 3.82 11.25
C HIS A 101 -11.65 3.35 10.37
N ALA A 102 -11.68 2.08 9.95
CA ALA A 102 -10.82 1.60 8.88
C ALA A 102 -11.24 2.31 7.58
N VAL A 103 -10.52 3.36 7.22
CA VAL A 103 -10.64 4.04 5.93
C VAL A 103 -9.89 3.19 4.89
N LEU A 104 -10.55 2.83 3.80
CA LEU A 104 -9.94 2.18 2.65
C LEU A 104 -8.91 3.12 2.03
N ALA A 105 -7.64 3.02 2.42
CA ALA A 105 -6.56 3.74 1.76
C ALA A 105 -6.28 3.11 0.39
N HIS A 106 -6.81 3.72 -0.67
CA HIS A 106 -6.41 3.47 -2.05
C HIS A 106 -5.05 4.15 -2.27
N ASP A 107 -3.98 3.34 -2.21
CA ASP A 107 -2.58 3.76 -2.05
C ASP A 107 -1.89 4.19 -3.36
N TRP A 108 -2.57 4.97 -4.19
CA TRP A 108 -2.01 5.48 -5.46
C TRP A 108 -0.84 6.46 -5.24
N TYR A 109 -0.69 6.99 -4.02
CA TYR A 109 0.43 7.85 -3.64
C TYR A 109 1.78 7.15 -3.87
N SER A 110 1.87 5.85 -3.57
CA SER A 110 3.08 5.04 -3.74
C SER A 110 3.56 4.93 -5.19
N SER A 111 2.64 5.05 -6.16
CA SER A 111 2.94 5.06 -7.59
C SER A 111 3.15 6.46 -8.17
N THR A 112 3.20 7.49 -7.33
CA THR A 112 3.31 8.89 -7.76
C THR A 112 4.62 9.51 -7.26
N ALA A 113 5.17 10.44 -8.04
CA ALA A 113 6.35 11.20 -7.68
C ALA A 113 6.04 12.71 -7.67
N ASP A 114 6.83 13.46 -6.91
CA ASP A 114 6.77 14.92 -6.94
C ASP A 114 7.18 15.44 -8.34
N PRO A 115 6.43 16.36 -8.96
CA PRO A 115 6.68 16.77 -10.34
C PRO A 115 7.94 17.63 -10.49
N VAL A 116 8.42 18.28 -9.42
CA VAL A 116 9.63 19.11 -9.43
C VAL A 116 10.85 18.28 -9.04
N TYR A 117 10.76 17.57 -7.92
CA TYR A 117 11.89 16.86 -7.34
C TYR A 117 12.01 15.39 -7.77
N GLN A 118 10.99 14.85 -8.43
CA GLN A 118 10.94 13.47 -8.94
C GLN A 118 11.15 12.38 -7.89
N SER A 119 11.04 12.73 -6.60
CA SER A 119 11.07 11.77 -5.50
C SER A 119 9.70 11.13 -5.30
N ASN A 120 9.67 9.85 -4.94
CA ASN A 120 8.43 9.15 -4.60
C ASN A 120 7.64 9.89 -3.51
N CYS A 121 6.31 9.93 -3.67
CA CYS A 121 5.44 10.67 -2.77
C CYS A 121 5.17 9.98 -1.44
N CYS A 122 5.14 8.65 -1.41
CA CYS A 122 4.67 7.89 -0.24
C CYS A 122 5.61 6.74 0.09
N GLY A 123 6.04 6.66 1.34
CA GLY A 123 6.79 5.54 1.94
C GLY A 123 5.90 4.45 2.53
N GLY A 124 4.57 4.62 2.49
CA GLY A 124 3.56 3.61 2.84
C GLY A 124 2.75 3.92 4.11
N HIS A 125 3.02 5.03 4.80
CA HIS A 125 2.29 5.41 6.02
C HIS A 125 2.29 6.92 6.32
N ASP A 126 2.70 7.73 5.36
CA ASP A 126 3.00 9.15 5.49
C ASP A 126 2.06 10.04 4.67
N CYS A 127 0.89 9.50 4.31
CA CYS A 127 0.03 9.94 3.20
C CYS A 127 -1.44 9.83 3.61
N ALA A 128 -2.21 10.93 3.51
CA ALA A 128 -3.64 10.91 3.80
C ALA A 128 -4.39 12.09 3.16
N PRO A 129 -5.74 12.04 3.10
CA PRO A 129 -6.56 13.22 2.87
C PRO A 129 -6.30 14.30 3.92
N VAL A 130 -6.39 15.55 3.49
CA VAL A 130 -6.19 16.74 4.32
C VAL A 130 -7.49 17.53 4.33
N ASP A 131 -7.88 18.03 5.52
CA ASP A 131 -9.06 18.87 5.63
C ASP A 131 -8.84 20.23 4.93
N SER A 132 -9.85 20.70 4.22
CA SER A 132 -9.83 22.00 3.55
C SER A 132 -9.60 23.16 4.52
N GLU A 133 -9.98 23.03 5.80
CA GLU A 133 -9.74 24.06 6.82
C GLU A 133 -8.25 24.30 7.12
N TRP A 134 -7.39 23.32 6.82
CA TRP A 134 -5.95 23.39 7.06
C TRP A 134 -5.20 24.00 5.86
N VAL A 135 -5.92 24.27 4.77
CA VAL A 135 -5.37 24.70 3.50
C VAL A 135 -5.90 26.10 3.17
N SER A 136 -4.98 27.00 2.83
CA SER A 136 -5.33 28.34 2.37
C SER A 136 -4.61 28.63 1.06
N GLU A 137 -5.32 29.24 0.11
CA GLU A 137 -4.70 29.68 -1.14
C GLU A 137 -3.84 30.92 -0.90
N VAL A 138 -2.66 30.93 -1.52
CA VAL A 138 -1.73 32.07 -1.54
C VAL A 138 -1.27 32.30 -2.97
N ALA A 139 -0.67 33.46 -3.26
CA ALA A 139 -0.31 33.83 -4.63
C ALA A 139 0.51 32.76 -5.38
N GLU A 140 1.43 32.07 -4.69
CA GLU A 140 2.32 31.09 -5.31
C GLU A 140 1.85 29.63 -5.18
N GLY A 141 0.72 29.36 -4.54
CA GLY A 141 0.26 27.98 -4.34
C GLY A 141 -0.73 27.81 -3.18
N TYR A 142 -0.65 26.66 -2.51
CA TYR A 142 -1.40 26.41 -1.27
C TYR A 142 -0.49 26.47 -0.06
N ARG A 143 -0.94 27.13 0.99
CA ARG A 143 -0.34 27.05 2.32
C ARG A 143 -1.06 26.00 3.15
N LEU A 144 -0.32 24.96 3.53
CA LEU A 144 -0.77 23.90 4.43
C LEU A 144 -0.31 24.22 5.85
N LYS A 145 -1.28 24.38 6.77
CA LYS A 145 -1.05 24.63 8.19
C LYS A 145 -1.73 23.57 9.04
N MET A 146 -0.91 22.77 9.71
CA MET A 146 -1.38 21.68 10.56
C MET A 146 -0.69 21.75 11.92
N THR A 147 -1.46 21.58 12.99
CA THR A 147 -0.92 21.26 14.31
C THR A 147 -0.24 19.89 14.30
N ILE A 148 0.49 19.56 15.36
CA ILE A 148 1.12 18.24 15.49
C ILE A 148 0.09 17.10 15.47
N ASP A 149 -1.06 17.28 16.11
CA ASP A 149 -2.10 16.24 16.17
C ASP A 149 -2.76 16.03 14.81
N GLN A 150 -2.95 17.11 14.05
CA GLN A 150 -3.41 17.03 12.66
C GLN A 150 -2.36 16.38 11.77
N ALA A 151 -1.07 16.76 11.90
CA ALA A 151 0.01 16.13 11.14
C ALA A 151 0.04 14.60 11.36
N ARG A 152 -0.24 14.14 12.59
CA ARG A 152 -0.31 12.71 12.94
C ARG A 152 -1.48 11.96 12.33
N THR A 153 -2.52 12.64 11.85
CA THR A 153 -3.57 11.98 11.05
C THR A 153 -3.10 11.66 9.63
N VAL A 154 -2.08 12.35 9.14
CA VAL A 154 -1.45 12.12 7.83
C VAL A 154 -0.25 11.19 7.93
N ASN A 155 0.68 11.47 8.85
CA ASN A 155 1.82 10.63 9.15
C ASN A 155 1.88 10.37 10.66
N PRO A 156 1.51 9.17 11.15
CA PRO A 156 1.50 8.87 12.58
C PRO A 156 2.85 9.06 13.29
N ALA A 157 3.96 9.03 12.55
CA ALA A 157 5.30 9.30 13.07
C ALA A 157 5.66 10.80 13.11
N ALA A 158 4.73 11.71 12.75
CA ALA A 158 4.98 13.14 12.78
C ALA A 158 5.33 13.63 14.20
N GLU A 159 6.40 14.42 14.29
CA GLU A 159 6.92 14.96 15.55
C GLU A 159 6.79 16.49 15.65
N THR A 160 6.64 17.17 14.53
CA THR A 160 6.54 18.62 14.44
C THR A 160 5.32 19.05 13.60
N PRO A 161 4.71 20.22 13.90
CA PRO A 161 3.63 20.78 13.09
C PRO A 161 4.12 21.09 11.67
N VAL A 162 3.17 21.30 10.76
CA VAL A 162 3.44 21.68 9.36
C VAL A 162 2.97 23.11 9.14
N ASP A 163 3.84 23.95 8.61
CA ASP A 163 3.50 25.25 8.04
C ASP A 163 4.33 25.43 6.78
N ALA A 164 3.73 25.08 5.63
CA ALA A 164 4.44 25.00 4.36
C ALA A 164 3.63 25.67 3.25
N VAL A 165 4.30 26.44 2.40
CA VAL A 165 3.75 26.86 1.10
C VAL A 165 4.19 25.85 0.05
N VAL A 166 3.24 25.18 -0.57
CA VAL A 166 3.47 24.26 -1.68
C VAL A 166 3.20 25.02 -2.97
N PRO A 167 4.22 25.25 -3.82
CA PRO A 167 4.05 26.06 -5.02
C PRO A 167 3.20 25.34 -6.07
N TRP A 168 2.56 26.11 -6.96
CA TRP A 168 1.75 25.60 -8.08
C TRP A 168 2.46 24.51 -8.89
N SER A 169 3.78 24.64 -9.09
CA SER A 169 4.58 23.66 -9.84
C SER A 169 4.66 22.27 -9.19
N ARG A 170 4.34 22.15 -7.90
CA ARG A 170 4.37 20.89 -7.13
C ARG A 170 2.98 20.28 -6.89
N ILE A 171 1.93 21.03 -7.19
CA ILE A 171 0.54 20.60 -6.97
C ILE A 171 0.10 19.75 -8.17
N GLN A 172 -0.51 18.61 -7.89
CA GLN A 172 -0.97 17.70 -8.93
C GLN A 172 -2.35 17.12 -8.62
N SER A 173 -3.05 16.64 -9.64
CA SER A 173 -4.40 16.10 -9.47
C SER A 173 -4.37 14.66 -8.95
N PRO A 174 -5.21 14.30 -7.97
CA PRO A 174 -5.38 12.91 -7.60
C PRO A 174 -6.07 12.14 -8.75
N PRO A 175 -5.77 10.85 -8.97
CA PRO A 175 -6.42 10.04 -10.01
C PRO A 175 -7.90 9.82 -9.73
N THR A 176 -8.29 9.81 -8.45
CA THR A 176 -9.67 9.77 -7.99
C THR A 176 -9.86 10.81 -6.89
N ALA A 177 -10.92 11.60 -6.99
CA ALA A 177 -11.21 12.66 -6.05
C ALA A 177 -12.38 12.27 -5.12
N THR A 178 -12.05 11.91 -3.89
CA THR A 178 -13.02 11.75 -2.79
C THR A 178 -12.92 12.89 -1.77
N HIS A 179 -11.82 13.65 -1.79
CA HIS A 179 -11.53 14.80 -0.95
C HIS A 179 -10.98 15.94 -1.80
N ALA A 180 -11.02 17.15 -1.27
CA ALA A 180 -10.46 18.32 -1.94
C ALA A 180 -8.93 18.29 -1.98
N PHE A 181 -8.30 17.83 -0.89
CA PHE A 181 -6.85 17.85 -0.74
C PHE A 181 -6.30 16.55 -0.18
N TYR A 182 -5.07 16.25 -0.57
CA TYR A 182 -4.29 15.14 -0.03
C TYR A 182 -2.83 15.56 0.10
N ALA A 183 -2.13 15.04 1.10
CA ALA A 183 -0.71 15.34 1.30
C ALA A 183 0.07 14.12 1.76
N CYS A 184 1.35 14.13 1.42
CA CYS A 184 2.35 13.27 2.03
C CYS A 184 3.34 14.15 2.80
N ILE A 185 3.66 13.79 4.05
CA ILE A 185 4.51 14.62 4.92
C ILE A 185 5.62 13.83 5.60
N TYR A 186 6.79 14.44 5.78
CA TYR A 186 7.89 13.84 6.55
C TYR A 186 7.52 13.70 8.03
N ASP A 187 8.17 12.77 8.72
CA ASP A 187 8.04 12.56 10.16
C ASP A 187 8.60 13.75 10.96
N ARG A 188 9.82 14.20 10.62
CA ARG A 188 10.58 15.19 11.38
C ARG A 188 11.05 16.38 10.55
N ASP A 189 11.47 16.15 9.30
CA ASP A 189 12.09 17.18 8.48
C ASP A 189 11.07 18.28 8.12
N ARG A 190 11.39 19.53 8.49
CA ARG A 190 10.62 20.75 8.16
C ARG A 190 11.52 21.81 7.53
N ALA A 191 12.71 21.44 7.09
CA ALA A 191 13.63 22.37 6.46
C ALA A 191 13.17 22.74 5.04
N ALA A 192 13.68 23.88 4.58
CA ALA A 192 13.60 24.24 3.18
C ALA A 192 14.26 23.14 2.31
N PRO A 193 13.79 22.92 1.08
CA PRO A 193 12.80 23.73 0.35
C PRO A 193 11.35 23.22 0.47
N ARG A 194 11.11 22.09 1.14
CA ARG A 194 9.79 21.43 1.16
C ARG A 194 8.99 21.68 2.42
N TYR A 195 9.63 22.15 3.49
CA TYR A 195 9.01 22.46 4.78
C TYR A 195 8.13 21.31 5.32
N GLY A 196 8.55 20.07 5.08
CA GLY A 196 7.85 18.87 5.54
C GLY A 196 6.86 18.24 4.56
N VAL A 197 6.54 18.89 3.44
CA VAL A 197 5.57 18.35 2.48
C VAL A 197 6.27 17.62 1.34
N ILE A 198 6.15 16.29 1.32
CA ILE A 198 6.74 15.41 0.32
C ILE A 198 6.02 15.56 -1.01
N CYS A 199 4.69 15.51 -1.00
CA CYS A 199 3.81 15.73 -2.15
C CYS A 199 2.48 16.34 -1.69
N PHE A 200 1.83 17.07 -2.59
CA PHE A 200 0.54 17.69 -2.32
C PHE A 200 -0.37 17.57 -3.54
N PHE A 201 -1.65 17.34 -3.28
CA PHE A 201 -2.65 17.10 -4.31
C PHE A 201 -3.88 17.95 -4.06
N ALA A 202 -4.40 18.53 -5.14
CA ALA A 202 -5.64 19.30 -5.11
C ALA A 202 -6.57 18.74 -6.19
N THR A 203 -7.80 18.44 -5.81
CA THR A 203 -8.85 18.10 -6.77
C THR A 203 -9.23 19.36 -7.55
N PRO A 204 -9.24 19.30 -8.90
CA PRO A 204 -9.71 20.43 -9.70
C PRO A 204 -11.16 20.78 -9.36
N THR A 205 -11.41 22.03 -8.94
CA THR A 205 -12.77 22.56 -8.88
C THR A 205 -13.22 22.86 -10.30
N MET A 206 -14.18 22.09 -10.81
CA MET A 206 -14.85 22.38 -12.09
C MET A 206 -15.67 23.65 -12.02
#